data_AF-A0A6I9YE77-F1
#
_entry.id   AF-A0A6I9YE77-F1
#
_cell.length_a   1.000
_cell.length_b   1.000
_cell.length_c   1.000
_cell.angle_alpha   90.00
_cell.angle_beta   90.00
_cell.angle_gamma   90.00
#
_symmetry.space_group_name_H-M   'P 1'
#
loop_
_entity.id
_entity.type
_entity.pdbx_description
1 polymer ?
#
loop_
_entity_poly.entity_id
_entity_poly.type
_entity_poly.pdbx_seq_one_letter_code
_entity_poly.pdbx_strand_id
1 'polypeptide(L)'
;MVVQFQCSETTANTFATGGLNGPKPFRKDIDYLEELNEEEFEKFKMHLEDYPVEKGYKPICRSKTEKASHIEIARYMIEAFDDTKAVKMTVSIVDRINKKDLAARIRKEMPEYFLPKPSTMTKKEKKEREKTILSNLHDKFFGIPKKG
;
A
#
# COMPACT_ATOMS: atom_id res chain seq x y z
N MET A 1 16.27 -5.78 27.49
CA MET A 1 16.68 -4.94 26.35
C MET A 1 15.41 -4.50 25.63
N VAL A 2 14.98 -3.25 25.83
CA VAL A 2 13.85 -2.66 25.10
C VAL A 2 14.46 -1.88 23.95
N VAL A 3 14.42 -2.43 22.74
CA VAL A 3 14.86 -1.74 21.53
C VAL A 3 13.82 -0.69 21.19
N GLN A 4 14.04 0.55 21.63
CA GLN A 4 13.28 1.69 21.14
C GLN A 4 13.73 1.96 19.71
N PHE A 5 12.85 1.66 18.75
CA PHE A 5 13.01 2.11 17.38
C PHE A 5 12.91 3.65 17.37
N GLN A 6 14.05 4.33 17.32
CA GLN A 6 14.10 5.75 17.07
C GLN A 6 13.61 6.01 15.64
N CYS A 7 12.45 6.67 15.56
CA CYS A 7 11.81 7.07 14.32
C CYS A 7 12.56 8.30 13.78
N SER A 8 13.42 8.13 12.78
CA SER A 8 14.09 9.26 12.12
C SER A 8 13.08 10.04 11.28
N GLU A 9 12.93 11.33 11.58
CA GLU A 9 12.16 12.29 10.78
C GLU A 9 12.64 12.22 9.32
N THR A 10 11.75 11.77 8.43
CA THR A 10 12.02 11.76 6.99
C THR A 10 11.40 13.01 6.40
N THR A 11 12.28 13.82 5.80
CA THR A 11 12.03 15.03 5.04
C THR A 11 10.85 14.88 4.06
N ALA A 12 10.01 15.93 4.04
CA ALA A 12 8.93 16.11 3.10
C ALA A 12 9.44 15.98 1.66
N ASN A 13 9.00 14.94 0.96
CA ASN A 13 9.16 14.85 -0.49
C ASN A 13 7.92 15.46 -1.14
N THR A 14 8.11 16.66 -1.69
CA THR A 14 7.24 17.31 -2.65
C THR A 14 6.94 16.36 -3.81
N PHE A 15 5.70 15.91 -3.96
CA PHE A 15 5.27 15.21 -5.17
C PHE A 15 4.49 16.15 -6.07
N ALA A 16 5.16 16.42 -7.20
CA ALA A 16 4.63 17.11 -8.35
C ALA A 16 3.28 16.53 -8.79
N THR A 17 2.33 17.43 -9.01
CA THR A 17 1.08 17.18 -9.70
C THR A 17 1.34 16.85 -11.17
N GLY A 18 1.61 15.57 -11.46
CA GLY A 18 1.52 14.98 -12.79
C GLY A 18 0.24 14.16 -12.87
N GLY A 19 -0.61 14.47 -13.85
CA GLY A 19 -2.02 14.09 -13.88
C GLY A 19 -2.33 12.59 -13.94
N LEU A 20 -3.32 12.19 -13.15
CA LEU A 20 -4.28 11.11 -13.42
C LEU A 20 -5.61 11.54 -12.78
N ASN A 21 -6.58 11.93 -13.61
CA ASN A 21 -7.94 12.28 -13.19
C ASN A 21 -8.77 11.01 -12.95
N GLY A 22 -8.50 10.32 -11.84
CA GLY A 22 -9.43 9.40 -11.20
C GLY A 22 -9.84 9.95 -9.82
N PRO A 23 -10.97 9.52 -9.24
CA PRO A 23 -11.30 9.87 -7.86
C PRO A 23 -10.14 9.42 -6.96
N LYS A 24 -9.40 10.37 -6.38
CA LYS A 24 -8.30 10.06 -5.48
C LYS A 24 -8.88 9.27 -4.29
N PRO A 25 -8.47 8.01 -4.05
CA PRO A 25 -9.03 7.16 -2.99
C PRO A 25 -8.88 7.79 -1.61
N PHE A 26 -7.85 8.64 -1.46
CA PHE A 26 -7.54 9.45 -0.28
C PHE A 26 -8.74 10.14 0.36
N ARG A 27 -9.67 10.68 -0.46
CA ARG A 27 -10.86 11.35 0.09
C ARG A 27 -11.79 10.34 0.75
N LYS A 28 -11.96 9.18 0.12
CA LYS A 28 -12.84 8.12 0.61
C LYS A 28 -12.29 7.43 1.85
N ASP A 29 -10.97 7.26 1.94
CA ASP A 29 -10.33 6.71 3.14
C ASP A 29 -10.62 7.57 4.38
N ILE A 30 -10.66 8.90 4.23
CA ILE A 30 -11.06 9.82 5.32
C ILE A 30 -12.53 9.59 5.68
N ASP A 31 -13.43 9.52 4.70
CA ASP A 31 -14.86 9.29 4.93
C ASP A 31 -15.10 7.98 5.73
N TYR A 32 -14.38 6.90 5.41
CA TYR A 32 -14.51 5.63 6.13
C TYR A 32 -13.94 5.69 7.55
N LEU A 33 -12.86 6.43 7.76
CA LEU A 33 -12.29 6.61 9.09
C LEU A 33 -13.17 7.50 9.97
N GLU A 34 -13.83 8.50 9.41
CA GLU A 34 -14.80 9.36 10.13
C GLU A 34 -16.07 8.61 10.56
N GLU A 35 -16.42 7.51 9.89
CA GLU A 35 -17.53 6.65 10.29
C GLU A 35 -17.21 5.71 11.46
N LEU A 36 -15.94 5.63 11.87
CA LEU A 36 -15.54 4.92 13.09
C LEU A 36 -15.87 5.80 14.31
N ASN A 37 -16.46 5.19 15.33
CA ASN A 37 -16.56 5.87 16.61
C ASN A 37 -15.19 5.99 17.29
N GLU A 38 -15.10 6.76 18.37
CA GLU A 38 -13.83 7.02 19.07
C GLU A 38 -13.13 5.72 19.54
N GLU A 39 -13.88 4.75 20.06
CA GLU A 39 -13.33 3.47 20.52
C GLU A 39 -12.82 2.60 19.35
N GLU A 40 -13.56 2.57 18.25
CA GLU A 40 -13.21 1.87 17.01
C GLU A 40 -11.99 2.49 16.35
N PHE A 41 -11.91 3.82 16.35
CA PHE A 41 -10.77 4.55 15.80
C PHE A 41 -9.51 4.36 16.66
N GLU A 42 -9.64 4.30 17.98
CA GLU A 42 -8.51 3.97 18.85
C GLU A 42 -8.00 2.54 18.61
N LYS A 43 -8.91 1.56 18.48
CA LYS A 43 -8.54 0.19 18.07
C LYS A 43 -7.90 0.15 16.68
N PHE A 44 -8.39 0.98 15.75
CA PHE A 44 -7.79 1.11 14.42
C PHE A 44 -6.34 1.57 14.52
N LYS A 45 -6.04 2.60 15.32
CA LYS A 45 -4.67 3.08 15.55
C LYS A 45 -3.77 2.00 16.15
N MET A 46 -4.25 1.28 17.16
CA MET A 46 -3.50 0.17 17.77
C MET A 46 -3.13 -0.91 16.74
N HIS A 47 -4.08 -1.31 15.90
CA HIS A 47 -3.82 -2.29 14.84
C HIS A 47 -2.96 -1.76 13.70
N LEU A 48 -2.97 -0.45 13.46
CA LEU A 48 -2.10 0.19 12.48
C LEU A 48 -0.64 0.18 12.93
N GLU A 49 -0.39 0.38 14.22
CA GLU A 49 0.95 0.29 14.83
C GLU A 49 1.52 -1.13 14.78
N ASP A 50 0.68 -2.13 15.04
CA ASP A 50 1.05 -3.55 15.01
C ASP A 50 0.98 -4.17 13.61
N TYR A 51 0.69 -3.37 12.57
CA TYR A 51 0.49 -3.91 11.23
C TYR A 51 1.83 -4.45 10.67
N PRO A 52 1.88 -5.71 10.20
CA PRO A 52 3.12 -6.31 9.73
C PRO A 52 3.63 -5.58 8.49
N VAL A 53 4.79 -4.94 8.63
CA VAL A 53 5.42 -4.17 7.56
C VAL A 53 6.30 -5.08 6.71
N GLU A 54 5.93 -5.27 5.44
CA GLU A 54 6.74 -6.00 4.47
C GLU A 54 8.04 -5.25 4.12
N LYS A 55 9.06 -5.97 3.65
CA LYS A 55 10.37 -5.40 3.28
C LYS A 55 10.21 -4.22 2.32
N GLY A 56 10.71 -3.05 2.73
CA GLY A 56 10.74 -1.82 1.92
C GLY A 56 9.74 -0.74 2.36
N TYR A 57 8.86 -1.04 3.31
CA TYR A 57 7.96 -0.06 3.91
C TYR A 57 8.41 0.31 5.33
N LYS A 58 7.99 1.47 5.82
CA LYS A 58 8.27 1.91 7.20
C LYS A 58 6.98 1.82 8.04
N PRO A 59 7.03 1.27 9.27
CA PRO A 59 5.90 1.33 10.18
C PRO A 59 5.56 2.78 10.54
N ILE A 60 4.27 3.04 10.75
CA ILE A 60 3.82 4.32 11.28
C ILE A 60 4.07 4.30 12.79
N CYS A 61 4.81 5.29 13.28
CA CYS A 61 5.24 5.33 14.68
C CYS A 61 4.06 5.67 15.62
N ARG A 62 3.96 4.94 16.74
CA ARG A 62 2.92 5.13 17.78
C ARG A 62 2.76 6.56 18.25
N SER A 63 3.87 7.27 18.43
CA SER A 63 3.88 8.67 18.85
C SER A 63 3.16 9.60 17.87
N LYS A 64 3.06 9.22 16.59
CA LYS A 64 2.33 9.97 15.56
C LYS A 64 0.86 9.59 15.53
N THR A 65 0.53 8.30 15.69
CA THR A 65 -0.85 7.79 15.60
C THR A 65 -1.69 8.13 16.81
N GLU A 66 -1.09 8.14 18.01
CA GLU A 66 -1.80 8.41 19.28
C GLU A 66 -2.60 9.73 19.24
N LYS A 67 -1.95 10.84 18.83
CA LYS A 67 -2.56 12.17 18.77
C LYS A 67 -3.18 12.52 17.42
N ALA A 68 -3.13 11.62 16.45
CA ALA A 68 -3.57 11.91 15.10
C ALA A 68 -5.10 11.89 14.96
N SER A 69 -5.60 12.85 14.19
CA SER A 69 -6.97 12.88 13.66
C SER A 69 -7.16 11.87 12.51
N HIS A 70 -8.40 11.60 12.12
CA HIS A 70 -8.73 10.73 10.97
C HIS A 70 -7.98 11.14 9.69
N ILE A 71 -7.89 12.45 9.44
CA ILE A 71 -7.19 13.03 8.30
C ILE A 71 -5.68 12.76 8.38
N GLU A 72 -5.09 12.87 9.57
CA GLU A 72 -3.66 12.65 9.77
C GLU A 72 -3.30 11.17 9.66
N ILE A 73 -4.13 10.27 10.18
CA ILE A 73 -3.98 8.83 10.00
C ILE A 73 -4.04 8.46 8.51
N ALA A 74 -5.05 8.94 7.77
CA ALA A 74 -5.14 8.72 6.33
C ALA A 74 -3.88 9.24 5.61
N ARG A 75 -3.42 10.44 5.99
CA ARG A 75 -2.19 11.02 5.43
C ARG A 75 -0.96 10.16 5.69
N TYR A 76 -0.76 9.69 6.91
CA TYR A 76 0.37 8.84 7.24
C TYR A 76 0.33 7.50 6.51
N MET A 77 -0.85 6.93 6.28
CA MET A 77 -0.98 5.70 5.51
C MET A 77 -0.51 5.87 4.06
N ILE A 78 -0.77 7.01 3.41
CA ILE A 78 -0.35 7.22 2.02
C ILE A 78 1.09 7.73 1.92
N GLU A 79 1.59 8.43 2.94
CA GLU A 79 3.02 8.78 3.02
C GLU A 79 3.89 7.53 3.23
N ALA A 80 3.40 6.57 4.02
CA ALA A 80 4.14 5.36 4.35
C ALA A 80 3.95 4.23 3.33
N PHE A 81 2.79 4.16 2.66
CA PHE A 81 2.40 3.06 1.78
C PHE A 81 1.81 3.57 0.47
N ASP A 82 1.91 2.80 -0.61
CA ASP A 82 1.22 3.12 -1.86
C ASP A 82 -0.30 2.99 -1.68
N ASP A 83 -1.09 3.75 -2.46
CA ASP A 83 -2.56 3.81 -2.38
C ASP A 83 -3.21 2.41 -2.30
N THR A 84 -2.70 1.46 -3.07
CA THR A 84 -3.24 0.09 -3.10
C THR A 84 -3.02 -0.65 -1.79
N LYS A 85 -1.86 -0.44 -1.18
CA LYS A 85 -1.54 -1.03 0.11
C LYS A 85 -2.27 -0.32 1.24
N ALA A 86 -2.38 1.00 1.21
CA ALA A 86 -3.15 1.78 2.18
C ALA A 86 -4.62 1.31 2.24
N VAL A 87 -5.30 1.23 1.10
CA VAL A 87 -6.70 0.75 1.03
C VAL A 87 -6.85 -0.68 1.55
N LYS A 88 -5.92 -1.58 1.21
CA LYS A 88 -5.93 -2.97 1.71
C LYS A 88 -5.71 -3.03 3.22
N MET A 89 -4.83 -2.20 3.76
CA MET A 89 -4.60 -2.08 5.19
C MET A 89 -5.84 -1.60 5.91
N THR A 90 -6.49 -0.54 5.41
CA THR A 90 -7.74 0.00 5.96
C THR A 90 -8.79 -1.10 6.07
N VAL A 91 -9.04 -1.84 4.98
CA VAL A 91 -10.01 -2.95 5.01
C VAL A 91 -9.62 -4.06 5.97
N SER A 92 -8.35 -4.44 6.04
CA SER A 92 -7.86 -5.49 6.95
C SER A 92 -8.05 -5.10 8.41
N ILE A 93 -7.74 -3.85 8.76
CA ILE A 93 -7.87 -3.34 10.14
C ILE A 93 -9.34 -3.16 10.52
N VAL A 94 -10.14 -2.57 9.63
CA VAL A 94 -11.59 -2.37 9.83
C VAL A 94 -12.31 -3.71 10.04
N ASP A 95 -11.92 -4.75 9.29
CA ASP A 95 -12.44 -6.12 9.49
C ASP A 95 -12.03 -6.70 10.86
N ARG A 96 -10.78 -6.44 11.31
CA ARG A 96 -10.26 -6.89 12.62
C ARG A 96 -10.96 -6.24 13.81
N ILE A 97 -11.33 -4.95 13.71
CA ILE A 97 -12.10 -4.26 14.76
C ILE A 97 -13.60 -4.58 14.72
N ASN A 98 -14.00 -5.60 13.96
CA ASN A 98 -15.37 -6.09 13.81
C ASN A 98 -16.34 -5.14 13.07
N LYS A 99 -15.82 -4.19 12.28
CA LYS A 99 -16.60 -3.31 11.37
C LYS A 99 -16.75 -3.92 9.97
N LYS A 100 -17.32 -5.11 9.91
CA LYS A 100 -17.41 -5.91 8.67
C LYS A 100 -18.26 -5.27 7.59
N ASP A 101 -19.28 -4.53 7.99
CA ASP A 101 -20.15 -3.72 7.14
C ASP A 101 -19.35 -2.66 6.38
N LEU A 102 -18.51 -1.91 7.09
CA LEU A 102 -17.63 -0.91 6.51
C LEU A 102 -16.58 -1.56 5.58
N ALA A 103 -15.95 -2.65 6.02
CA ALA A 103 -15.00 -3.40 5.20
C ALA A 103 -15.63 -3.91 3.88
N ALA A 104 -16.85 -4.43 3.93
CA ALA A 104 -17.58 -4.88 2.74
C ALA A 104 -17.94 -3.72 1.81
N ARG A 105 -18.34 -2.57 2.36
CA ARG A 105 -18.66 -1.37 1.57
C ARG A 105 -17.43 -0.84 0.85
N ILE A 106 -16.29 -0.76 1.53
CA ILE A 106 -15.01 -0.35 0.93
C ILE A 106 -14.65 -1.28 -0.25
N ARG A 107 -14.75 -2.61 -0.07
CA ARG A 107 -14.48 -3.59 -1.14
C ARG A 107 -15.42 -3.43 -2.34
N LYS A 108 -16.68 -3.07 -2.09
CA LYS A 108 -17.70 -2.84 -3.13
C LYS A 108 -17.47 -1.54 -3.90
N GLU A 109 -17.08 -0.48 -3.21
CA GLU A 109 -16.83 0.83 -3.80
C GLU A 109 -15.48 0.94 -4.51
N MET A 110 -14.49 0.18 -4.03
CA MET A 110 -13.11 0.22 -4.51
C MET A 110 -12.61 -1.16 -4.95
N PRO A 111 -13.31 -1.88 -5.86
CA PRO A 111 -12.96 -3.24 -6.24
C PRO A 111 -11.59 -3.30 -6.93
N GLU A 112 -11.22 -2.27 -7.68
CA GLU A 112 -9.98 -2.17 -8.47
C GLU A 112 -8.69 -2.35 -7.65
N TYR A 113 -8.72 -2.04 -6.36
CA TYR A 113 -7.58 -2.22 -5.45
C TYR A 113 -7.43 -3.66 -4.95
N PHE A 114 -8.52 -4.45 -4.99
CA PHE A 114 -8.54 -5.85 -4.60
C PHE A 114 -8.40 -6.80 -5.79
N LEU A 115 -8.59 -6.31 -7.01
CA LEU A 115 -8.33 -7.09 -8.21
C LEU A 115 -6.82 -7.31 -8.40
N PRO A 116 -6.41 -8.48 -8.91
CA PRO A 116 -5.05 -8.67 -9.40
C PRO A 116 -4.84 -7.69 -10.55
N LYS A 117 -4.02 -6.65 -10.34
CA LYS A 117 -3.67 -5.71 -11.41
C LYS A 117 -3.11 -6.51 -12.59
N PRO A 118 -3.63 -6.34 -13.82
CA PRO A 118 -2.97 -6.88 -14.99
C PRO A 118 -1.61 -6.17 -15.14
N SER A 119 -0.57 -6.80 -14.59
CA SER A 119 0.85 -6.46 -14.70
C SER A 119 1.35 -5.14 -14.09
N THR A 120 1.28 -4.98 -12.76
CA THR A 120 2.35 -4.22 -12.06
C THR A 120 3.37 -5.20 -11.53
N MET A 121 4.25 -5.66 -12.42
CA MET A 121 5.47 -6.35 -12.01
C MET A 121 6.34 -5.37 -11.21
N THR A 122 6.89 -5.82 -10.08
CA THR A 122 7.96 -5.05 -9.44
C THR A 122 9.12 -4.87 -10.43
N LYS A 123 9.90 -3.78 -10.32
CA LYS A 123 11.05 -3.50 -11.20
C LYS A 123 11.97 -4.72 -11.36
N LYS A 124 12.06 -5.56 -10.32
CA LYS A 124 12.84 -6.80 -10.29
C LYS A 124 12.24 -7.91 -11.16
N GLU A 125 10.93 -8.13 -11.07
CA GLU A 125 10.26 -9.14 -11.89
C GLU A 125 10.22 -8.71 -13.36
N LYS A 126 10.00 -7.42 -13.66
CA LYS A 126 10.02 -6.90 -15.04
C LYS A 126 11.36 -7.20 -15.72
N LYS A 127 12.47 -6.94 -15.01
CA LYS A 127 13.82 -7.25 -15.49
C LYS A 127 14.03 -8.74 -15.72
N GLU A 128 13.46 -9.60 -14.87
CA GLU A 128 13.54 -11.06 -15.04
C GLU A 128 12.75 -11.52 -16.27
N ARG A 129 11.52 -11.05 -16.48
CA ARG A 129 10.75 -11.36 -17.70
C ARG A 129 11.40 -10.82 -18.96
N GLU A 130 11.94 -9.60 -18.93
CA GLU A 130 12.69 -9.06 -20.07
C GLU A 130 13.92 -9.92 -20.38
N LYS A 131 14.65 -10.40 -19.37
CA LYS A 131 15.78 -11.31 -19.55
C LYS A 131 15.37 -12.67 -20.13
N THR A 132 14.24 -13.23 -19.69
CA THR A 132 13.69 -14.48 -20.25
C THR A 132 13.24 -14.30 -21.71
N ILE A 133 12.62 -13.18 -22.05
CA ILE A 133 12.18 -12.90 -23.43
C ILE A 133 13.41 -12.71 -24.35
N LEU A 134 14.44 -12.01 -23.90
CA LEU A 134 15.66 -11.76 -24.67
C LEU A 134 16.48 -13.04 -24.94
N SER A 135 16.56 -13.96 -23.97
CA SER A 135 17.26 -15.24 -24.17
C SER A 135 16.56 -16.13 -25.19
N ASN A 136 15.23 -16.25 -25.09
CA ASN A 136 14.44 -17.01 -26.07
C ASN A 136 14.50 -16.39 -27.48
N LEU A 137 14.60 -15.06 -27.59
CA LEU A 137 14.75 -14.38 -28.87
C LEU A 137 16.14 -14.61 -29.47
N HIS A 138 17.18 -14.60 -28.65
CA HIS A 138 18.56 -14.86 -29.07
C HIS A 138 18.69 -16.28 -29.67
N ASP A 139 18.13 -17.31 -29.03
CA ASP A 139 18.17 -18.68 -29.56
C ASP A 139 17.42 -18.82 -30.89
N LYS A 140 16.34 -18.05 -31.08
CA LYS A 140 15.51 -18.10 -32.29
C LYS A 140 16.11 -17.35 -33.48
N PHE A 141 16.90 -16.30 -33.23
CA PHE A 141 17.51 -15.47 -34.28
C PHE A 141 18.99 -15.76 -34.53
N PHE A 142 19.74 -16.21 -33.51
CA PHE A 142 21.18 -16.50 -33.58
C PHE A 142 21.49 -17.98 -33.42
N GLY A 143 20.51 -18.87 -33.56
CA GLY A 143 20.72 -20.30 -33.71
C GLY A 143 21.72 -20.57 -34.83
N ILE A 144 22.99 -20.72 -34.45
CA ILE A 144 24.09 -20.99 -35.36
C ILE A 144 23.74 -22.29 -36.10
N PRO A 145 23.64 -22.31 -37.43
CA PRO A 145 23.49 -23.58 -38.14
C PRO A 145 24.73 -24.41 -37.83
N LYS A 146 24.54 -25.54 -37.12
CA LYS A 146 25.59 -26.54 -36.98
C LYS A 146 25.89 -27.04 -38.39
N LYS A 147 27.03 -26.60 -38.93
CA LYS A 147 27.60 -27.13 -40.17
C LYS A 147 27.83 -28.63 -39.96
N GLY A 148 27.07 -29.44 -40.69
CA GLY A 148 27.41 -30.82 -40.99
C GLY A 148 28.40 -30.89 -42.13
#